data_AF-A0A401MGS7-F1
#
_entry.id   AF-A0A401MGS7-F1
#
_cell.length_a   1.000
_cell.length_b   1.000
_cell.length_c   1.000
_cell.angle_alpha   90.00
_cell.angle_beta   90.00
_cell.angle_gamma   90.00
#
_symmetry.space_group_name_H-M   'P 1'
#
loop_
_entity.id
_entity.type
_entity.pdbx_description
1 polymer ?
#
loop_
_entity_poly.entity_id
_entity_poly.type
_entity_poly.pdbx_seq_one_letter_code
_entity_poly.pdbx_strand_id
1 'polypeptide(L)'
;MRKTWTVRRSRRALTRLTVALLAATGLALSGSGTAQATVITEIPAPAADGVSATVKFHGTVVPKHYNPDPNAHFGDRKCQNTYHDYLPTPGCGGFQVGVELHNVRTQPGYIAGLRSTDDYFDAYADTARTFGCLRPDGSFDHGTAFVVRTEQQPLQYVYYTTQTSWVLYQQAQYPNYDTGPSFYMNFPAVEVNCPEGMTPTQYGLKVTNLKVTVEDDNVFDHTTWSTPGPFYG
;
A
#
# COMPACT_ATOMS: atom_id res chain seq x y z
N MET A 1 -4.13 55.24 37.86
CA MET A 1 -2.80 54.73 37.40
C MET A 1 -2.66 53.29 37.91
N ARG A 2 -3.11 52.24 37.22
CA ARG A 2 -2.68 51.57 35.96
C ARG A 2 -1.20 51.15 35.92
N LYS A 3 -1.03 49.83 35.72
CA LYS A 3 -0.01 49.13 34.94
C LYS A 3 1.37 48.92 35.57
N THR A 4 1.56 47.83 36.32
CA THR A 4 2.89 47.17 36.42
C THR A 4 2.88 45.67 36.76
N TRP A 5 1.75 45.04 37.09
CA TRP A 5 1.78 43.64 37.58
C TRP A 5 1.51 42.55 36.55
N THR A 6 1.03 42.89 35.35
CA THR A 6 0.55 41.89 34.37
C THR A 6 1.58 41.44 33.33
N VAL A 7 2.82 41.95 33.37
CA VAL A 7 3.80 41.71 32.28
C VAL A 7 4.76 40.55 32.57
N ARG A 8 5.05 40.23 33.84
CA ARG A 8 6.04 39.19 34.20
C ARG A 8 5.52 37.75 34.12
N ARG A 9 4.23 37.50 34.33
CA ARG A 9 3.66 36.13 34.27
C ARG A 9 3.48 35.64 32.83
N SER A 10 3.18 36.54 31.88
CA SER A 10 2.87 36.18 30.50
C SER A 10 4.10 35.71 29.71
N ARG A 11 5.30 36.27 30.00
CA ARG A 11 6.54 35.84 29.33
C ARG A 11 6.98 34.42 29.72
N ARG A 12 6.80 34.00 30.98
CA ARG A 12 7.14 32.63 31.42
C ARG A 12 6.22 31.55 30.85
N ALA A 13 4.93 31.86 30.64
CA ALA A 13 3.98 30.94 30.04
C ALA A 13 4.27 30.72 28.54
N LEU A 14 4.57 31.80 27.81
CA LEU A 14 4.91 31.74 26.39
C LEU A 14 6.20 30.97 26.10
N THR A 15 7.22 31.10 26.97
CA THR A 15 8.51 30.40 26.80
C THR A 15 8.39 28.89 27.07
N ARG A 16 7.50 28.47 27.99
CA ARG A 16 7.26 27.03 28.26
C ARG A 16 6.46 26.35 27.15
N LEU A 17 5.55 27.08 26.49
CA LEU A 17 4.81 26.57 25.34
C LEU A 17 5.69 26.36 24.10
N THR A 18 6.70 27.22 23.88
CA THR A 18 7.63 27.05 22.74
C THR A 18 8.59 25.88 22.95
N VAL A 19 9.06 25.65 24.19
CA VAL A 19 9.92 24.49 24.49
C VAL A 19 9.14 23.17 24.43
N ALA A 20 7.87 23.15 24.85
CA ALA A 20 7.01 21.97 24.72
C ALA A 20 6.67 21.64 23.25
N LEU A 21 6.47 22.64 22.39
CA LEU A 21 6.25 22.41 20.95
C LEU A 21 7.51 21.90 20.24
N LEU A 22 8.72 22.35 20.63
CA LEU A 22 9.98 21.87 20.03
C LEU A 22 10.34 20.45 20.46
N ALA A 23 10.01 20.07 21.70
CA ALA A 23 10.18 18.68 22.17
C ALA A 23 9.19 17.71 21.49
N ALA A 24 7.98 18.17 21.15
CA ALA A 24 7.00 17.36 20.42
C ALA A 24 7.42 17.06 18.96
N THR A 25 8.16 17.97 18.31
CA THR A 25 8.77 17.69 16.99
C THR A 25 9.97 16.74 17.06
N GLY A 26 10.70 16.69 18.19
CA GLY A 26 11.86 15.79 18.35
C GLY A 26 11.49 14.35 18.66
N LEU A 27 10.37 14.12 19.37
CA LEU A 27 9.91 12.77 19.73
C LEU A 27 9.09 12.06 18.63
N ALA A 28 8.73 12.76 17.55
CA ALA A 28 8.16 12.13 16.36
C ALA A 28 9.19 11.34 15.54
N LEU A 29 10.49 11.50 15.81
CA LEU A 29 11.58 10.85 15.07
C LEU A 29 12.22 9.65 15.79
N SER A 30 11.74 9.30 16.99
CA SER A 30 12.27 8.17 17.77
C SER A 30 11.21 7.13 18.17
N GLY A 31 10.02 7.18 17.56
CA GLY A 31 9.01 6.13 17.70
C GLY A 31 9.28 5.00 16.71
N SER A 32 9.74 3.85 17.21
CA SER A 32 9.72 2.59 16.46
C SER A 32 8.27 2.16 16.26
N GLY A 33 7.71 2.63 15.15
CA GLY A 33 6.36 2.33 14.70
C GLY A 33 6.13 3.14 13.44
N THR A 34 6.48 2.59 12.29
CA THR A 34 6.09 3.14 11.00
C THR A 34 4.57 3.30 11.00
N ALA A 35 4.09 4.53 11.13
CA ALA A 35 2.71 4.83 10.79
C ALA A 35 2.57 4.55 9.29
N GLN A 36 2.08 3.35 8.96
CA GLN A 36 1.88 2.90 7.58
C GLN A 36 0.75 3.74 6.99
N ALA A 37 1.10 4.69 6.12
CA ALA A 37 0.13 5.56 5.49
C ALA A 37 -0.79 4.71 4.60
N THR A 38 -2.05 4.59 5.00
CA THR A 38 -3.10 4.13 4.10
C THR A 38 -3.41 5.27 3.13
N VAL A 39 -3.29 5.03 1.84
CA VAL A 39 -3.66 5.99 0.80
C VAL A 39 -4.90 5.49 0.09
N ILE A 40 -5.92 6.33 0.02
CA ILE A 40 -7.19 6.04 -0.67
C ILE A 40 -7.27 6.95 -1.89
N THR A 41 -7.63 6.40 -3.04
CA THR A 41 -7.79 7.17 -4.27
C THR A 41 -9.06 6.73 -4.98
N GLU A 42 -9.94 7.70 -5.23
CA GLU A 42 -11.13 7.52 -6.04
C GLU A 42 -10.75 7.61 -7.53
N ILE A 43 -11.29 6.71 -8.33
CA ILE A 43 -11.11 6.61 -9.77
C ILE A 43 -12.51 6.70 -10.39
N PRO A 44 -12.84 7.79 -11.10
CA PRO A 44 -14.16 7.95 -11.70
C PRO A 44 -14.42 6.88 -12.76
N ALA A 45 -15.69 6.62 -13.03
CA ALA A 45 -16.09 5.71 -14.10
C ALA A 45 -15.66 6.25 -15.48
N PRO A 46 -15.28 5.39 -16.44
CA PRO A 46 -14.94 5.81 -17.80
C PRO A 46 -16.10 6.48 -18.56
N ALA A 47 -17.34 6.11 -18.22
CA ALA A 47 -18.57 6.65 -18.79
C ALA A 47 -19.52 7.14 -17.70
N ALA A 48 -20.45 8.02 -18.07
CA ALA A 48 -21.55 8.42 -17.20
C ALA A 48 -22.34 7.17 -16.76
N ASP A 49 -22.64 7.08 -15.46
CA ASP A 49 -23.32 5.94 -14.83
C ASP A 49 -22.57 4.59 -14.95
N GLY A 50 -21.29 4.60 -15.31
CA GLY A 50 -20.45 3.40 -15.29
C GLY A 50 -19.99 3.00 -13.88
N VAL A 51 -19.21 1.93 -13.79
CA VAL A 51 -18.59 1.47 -12.54
C VAL A 51 -17.33 2.31 -12.25
N SER A 52 -17.33 3.01 -11.11
CA SER A 52 -16.15 3.69 -10.58
C SER A 52 -15.48 2.83 -9.49
N ALA A 53 -14.24 3.15 -9.14
CA ALA A 53 -13.48 2.39 -8.15
C ALA A 53 -12.83 3.28 -7.10
N THR A 54 -12.81 2.83 -5.85
CA THR A 54 -11.93 3.37 -4.81
C THR A 54 -10.82 2.38 -4.54
N VAL A 55 -9.58 2.84 -4.66
CA VAL A 55 -8.38 2.01 -4.48
C VAL A 55 -7.68 2.40 -3.18
N LYS A 56 -7.41 1.41 -2.34
CA LYS A 56 -6.76 1.54 -1.04
C LYS A 56 -5.41 0.86 -1.03
N PHE A 57 -4.34 1.66 -1.06
CA PHE A 57 -2.97 1.20 -0.82
C PHE A 57 -2.71 1.15 0.69
N HIS A 58 -2.28 0.00 1.20
CA HIS A 58 -2.08 -0.22 2.64
C HIS A 58 -1.14 -1.40 2.92
N GLY A 59 -0.90 -1.68 4.21
CA GLY A 59 -0.15 -2.85 4.65
C GLY A 59 1.31 -2.86 4.18
N THR A 60 1.88 -1.68 3.93
CA THR A 60 3.19 -1.55 3.28
C THR A 60 4.33 -1.92 4.23
N VAL A 61 5.17 -2.85 3.82
CA VAL A 61 6.34 -3.28 4.58
C VAL A 61 7.60 -2.93 3.80
N VAL A 62 8.45 -2.10 4.41
CA VAL A 62 9.78 -1.74 3.92
C VAL A 62 10.83 -2.25 4.92
N PRO A 63 11.56 -3.32 4.60
CA PRO A 63 12.53 -3.95 5.50
C PRO A 63 13.68 -3.03 5.92
N LYS A 64 13.65 -2.56 7.18
CA LYS A 64 14.79 -1.81 7.75
C LYS A 64 16.04 -2.70 7.85
N HIS A 65 15.90 -3.97 8.21
CA HIS A 65 16.97 -4.96 8.18
C HIS A 65 16.60 -6.02 7.15
N TYR A 66 17.14 -5.89 5.94
CA TYR A 66 16.80 -6.74 4.82
C TYR A 66 17.52 -8.09 4.95
N ASN A 67 16.77 -9.13 5.28
CA ASN A 67 17.31 -10.48 5.51
C ASN A 67 16.36 -11.57 4.97
N PRO A 68 16.14 -11.60 3.65
CA PRO A 68 15.22 -12.55 3.04
C PRO A 68 15.71 -13.99 3.23
N ASP A 69 14.75 -14.91 3.28
CA ASP A 69 14.96 -16.35 3.07
C ASP A 69 14.07 -16.76 1.88
N PRO A 70 14.63 -16.93 0.68
CA PRO A 70 13.84 -17.25 -0.50
C PRO A 70 13.24 -18.66 -0.46
N ASN A 71 13.69 -19.52 0.45
CA ASN A 71 13.22 -20.89 0.61
C ASN A 71 12.24 -21.05 1.78
N ALA A 72 12.10 -20.04 2.64
CA ALA A 72 11.14 -20.07 3.73
C ALA A 72 9.70 -20.08 3.19
N HIS A 73 8.90 -21.02 3.66
CA HIS A 73 7.48 -21.13 3.30
C HIS A 73 6.57 -20.30 4.23
N PHE A 74 7.04 -20.00 5.45
CA PHE A 74 6.32 -19.23 6.48
C PHE A 74 7.29 -18.36 7.28
N GLY A 75 6.74 -17.37 8.00
CA GLY A 75 7.47 -16.49 8.92
C GLY A 75 8.03 -15.23 8.28
N ASP A 76 8.66 -14.39 9.10
CA ASP A 76 9.01 -13.01 8.72
C ASP A 76 9.99 -12.89 7.56
N ARG A 77 10.80 -13.92 7.30
CA ARG A 77 11.84 -13.91 6.27
C ARG A 77 11.37 -14.39 4.90
N LYS A 78 10.15 -14.96 4.79
CA LYS A 78 9.67 -15.53 3.52
C LYS A 78 9.50 -14.46 2.45
N CYS A 79 9.93 -14.77 1.24
CA CYS A 79 9.59 -13.99 0.04
C CYS A 79 8.48 -14.63 -0.79
N GLN A 80 8.26 -15.93 -0.58
CA GLN A 80 7.26 -16.68 -1.32
C GLN A 80 5.86 -16.41 -0.78
N ASN A 81 4.90 -16.52 -1.69
CA ASN A 81 3.49 -16.47 -1.35
C ASN A 81 3.00 -17.89 -1.12
N THR A 82 2.37 -18.11 0.02
CA THR A 82 1.81 -19.40 0.39
C THR A 82 0.29 -19.24 0.47
N TYR A 83 -0.45 -20.27 0.08
CA TYR A 83 -1.91 -20.25 0.12
C TYR A 83 -2.43 -19.86 1.53
N HIS A 84 -3.36 -18.91 1.60
CA HIS A 84 -3.84 -18.21 2.82
C HIS A 84 -2.88 -17.27 3.54
N ASP A 85 -1.71 -16.97 2.97
CA ASP A 85 -0.72 -16.08 3.57
C ASP A 85 -0.38 -14.91 2.63
N TYR A 86 -1.26 -13.90 2.64
CA TYR A 86 -1.28 -12.76 1.71
C TYR A 86 -0.63 -11.49 2.28
N LEU A 87 0.15 -11.63 3.36
CA LEU A 87 0.77 -10.50 4.03
C LEU A 87 2.20 -10.27 3.52
N PRO A 88 2.55 -9.01 3.17
CA PRO A 88 3.93 -8.60 3.01
C PRO A 88 4.75 -8.88 4.27
N THR A 89 6.05 -9.16 4.10
CA THR A 89 6.89 -9.65 5.20
C THR A 89 8.07 -8.73 5.47
N PRO A 90 8.58 -8.68 6.71
CA PRO A 90 9.79 -7.94 7.03
C PRO A 90 11.04 -8.41 6.29
N GLY A 91 11.05 -9.62 5.73
CA GLY A 91 12.19 -10.18 5.00
C GLY A 91 12.34 -9.60 3.61
N CYS A 92 11.23 -9.46 2.88
CA CYS A 92 11.27 -9.16 1.44
C CYS A 92 10.47 -7.91 1.07
N GLY A 93 9.65 -7.42 1.98
CA GLY A 93 8.84 -6.23 1.81
C GLY A 93 7.68 -6.43 0.84
N GLY A 94 6.81 -5.43 0.77
CA GLY A 94 5.62 -5.52 -0.05
C GLY A 94 4.52 -4.56 0.35
N PHE A 95 3.32 -4.77 -0.19
CA PHE A 95 2.15 -3.95 0.07
C PHE A 95 0.85 -4.69 -0.29
N GLN A 96 -0.28 -4.08 0.06
CA GLN A 96 -1.62 -4.57 -0.25
C GLN A 96 -2.43 -3.49 -0.97
N VAL A 97 -3.36 -3.94 -1.81
CA VAL A 97 -4.29 -3.11 -2.57
C VAL A 97 -5.70 -3.67 -2.35
N GLY A 98 -6.56 -2.86 -1.75
CA GLY A 98 -8.00 -3.13 -1.70
C GLY A 98 -8.72 -2.29 -2.74
N VAL A 99 -9.77 -2.83 -3.35
CA VAL A 99 -10.61 -2.13 -4.31
C VAL A 99 -12.05 -2.20 -3.85
N GLU A 100 -12.74 -1.06 -3.86
CA GLU A 100 -14.20 -0.97 -3.72
C GLU A 100 -14.77 -0.55 -5.07
N LEU A 101 -15.73 -1.31 -5.59
CA LEU A 101 -16.39 -1.01 -6.86
C LEU A 101 -17.76 -0.41 -6.58
N HIS A 102 -17.99 0.78 -7.12
CA HIS A 102 -19.21 1.54 -6.92
C HIS A 102 -20.12 1.40 -8.13
N ASN A 103 -21.42 1.54 -7.91
CA ASN A 103 -22.42 1.55 -8.98
C ASN A 103 -22.52 0.22 -9.78
N VAL A 104 -22.03 -0.90 -9.23
CA VAL A 104 -22.10 -2.24 -9.86
C VAL A 104 -23.55 -2.72 -10.02
N ARG A 105 -24.38 -2.53 -8.98
CA ARG A 105 -25.77 -3.02 -8.92
C ARG A 105 -26.72 -2.35 -9.91
N THR A 106 -26.34 -1.20 -10.46
CA THR A 106 -27.14 -0.44 -11.43
C THR A 106 -26.81 -0.81 -12.87
N GLN A 107 -25.74 -1.58 -13.09
CA GLN A 107 -25.32 -1.99 -14.42
C GLN A 107 -26.34 -2.95 -15.05
N PRO A 108 -26.63 -2.84 -16.35
CA PRO A 108 -27.62 -3.69 -17.02
C PRO A 108 -27.38 -5.19 -16.84
N GLY A 109 -26.12 -5.64 -16.93
CA GLY A 109 -25.78 -7.06 -16.78
C GLY A 109 -26.01 -7.62 -15.36
N TYR A 110 -26.03 -6.76 -14.34
CA TYR A 110 -26.29 -7.19 -12.96
C TYR A 110 -27.73 -7.74 -12.81
N ILE A 111 -28.69 -7.15 -13.53
CA ILE A 111 -30.11 -7.53 -13.50
C ILE A 111 -30.39 -8.80 -14.32
N ALA A 112 -29.52 -9.15 -15.27
CA ALA A 112 -29.72 -10.25 -16.22
C ALA A 112 -29.46 -11.67 -15.65
N GLY A 113 -29.18 -11.83 -14.35
CA GLY A 113 -29.17 -13.16 -13.71
C GLY A 113 -27.82 -13.90 -13.68
N LEU A 114 -26.72 -13.16 -13.44
CA LEU A 114 -25.43 -13.61 -12.89
C LEU A 114 -24.84 -14.92 -13.45
N ARG A 115 -24.18 -14.82 -14.60
CA ARG A 115 -23.06 -15.71 -14.96
C ARG A 115 -21.96 -14.87 -15.60
N SER A 116 -20.88 -14.57 -14.86
CA SER A 116 -19.63 -14.18 -15.51
C SER A 116 -19.15 -15.37 -16.33
N THR A 117 -18.72 -15.13 -17.57
CA THR A 117 -18.32 -16.19 -18.51
C THR A 117 -16.82 -16.49 -18.46
N ASP A 118 -16.00 -15.54 -17.99
CA ASP A 118 -14.58 -15.65 -17.59
C ASP A 118 -14.25 -14.38 -16.74
N ASP A 119 -13.21 -14.29 -15.90
CA ASP A 119 -12.91 -15.27 -14.83
C ASP A 119 -12.28 -14.59 -13.56
N TYR A 120 -11.48 -13.51 -13.69
CA TYR A 120 -10.89 -12.79 -12.54
C TYR A 120 -10.60 -11.30 -12.84
N PHE A 121 -10.52 -10.48 -11.78
CA PHE A 121 -9.86 -9.18 -11.82
C PHE A 121 -8.34 -9.35 -11.74
N ASP A 122 -7.62 -8.58 -12.55
CA ASP A 122 -6.16 -8.47 -12.55
C ASP A 122 -5.69 -7.12 -12.04
N ALA A 123 -4.48 -7.08 -11.48
CA ALA A 123 -3.87 -5.82 -11.10
C ALA A 123 -2.37 -5.79 -11.40
N TYR A 124 -1.91 -4.61 -11.81
CA TYR A 124 -0.52 -4.33 -12.15
C TYR A 124 -0.09 -3.00 -11.56
N ALA A 125 1.18 -2.87 -11.20
CA ALA A 125 1.75 -1.59 -10.80
C ALA A 125 3.20 -1.45 -11.23
N ASP A 126 3.65 -0.22 -11.45
CA ASP A 126 5.06 0.07 -11.57
C ASP A 126 5.65 0.18 -10.15
N THR A 127 6.76 -0.50 -9.90
CA THR A 127 7.42 -0.50 -8.59
C THR A 127 8.87 -0.02 -8.71
N ALA A 128 9.31 0.75 -7.72
CA ALA A 128 10.70 1.14 -7.55
C ALA A 128 11.08 0.93 -6.08
N ARG A 129 11.97 -0.04 -5.84
CA ARG A 129 12.47 -0.39 -4.50
C ARG A 129 13.90 0.09 -4.37
N THR A 130 14.14 0.92 -3.35
CA THR A 130 15.49 1.45 -3.08
C THR A 130 16.15 0.59 -2.02
N PHE A 131 17.30 0.02 -2.34
CA PHE A 131 18.12 -0.80 -1.44
C PHE A 131 19.46 -0.12 -1.16
N GLY A 132 20.13 -0.58 -0.11
CA GLY A 132 21.50 -0.20 0.22
C GLY A 132 21.89 -0.77 1.58
N CYS A 133 22.78 -0.09 2.28
CA CYS A 133 23.34 -0.55 3.54
C CYS A 133 23.13 0.47 4.65
N LEU A 134 22.85 -0.02 5.86
CA LEU A 134 22.92 0.75 7.09
C LEU A 134 24.33 0.66 7.66
N ARG A 135 24.86 1.82 8.08
CA ARG A 135 26.08 1.90 8.88
C ARG A 135 25.87 1.32 10.29
N PRO A 136 26.94 1.05 11.06
CA PRO A 136 26.82 0.58 12.44
C PRO A 136 25.98 1.49 13.37
N ASP A 137 25.91 2.79 13.07
CA ASP A 137 25.08 3.76 13.79
C ASP A 137 23.59 3.74 13.38
N GLY A 138 23.22 2.86 12.43
CA GLY A 138 21.87 2.71 11.91
C GLY A 138 21.48 3.74 10.84
N SER A 139 22.39 4.62 10.42
CA SER A 139 22.15 5.56 9.32
C SER A 139 22.24 4.88 7.95
N PHE A 140 21.39 5.30 7.01
CA PHE A 140 21.45 4.79 5.64
C PHE A 140 22.66 5.39 4.89
N ASP A 141 23.47 4.52 4.29
CA ASP A 141 24.57 4.93 3.43
C ASP A 141 24.09 5.10 1.98
N HIS A 142 23.73 6.34 1.61
CA HIS A 142 23.34 6.68 0.25
C HIS A 142 24.40 6.34 -0.82
N GLY A 143 25.68 6.19 -0.45
CA GLY A 143 26.74 5.78 -1.38
C GLY A 143 26.63 4.31 -1.81
N THR A 144 25.88 3.50 -1.07
CA THR A 144 25.60 2.08 -1.37
C THR A 144 24.24 1.88 -2.07
N ALA A 145 23.52 2.97 -2.34
CA ALA A 145 22.14 2.89 -2.77
C ALA A 145 21.99 2.44 -4.22
N PHE A 146 21.05 1.55 -4.48
CA PHE A 146 20.60 1.19 -5.83
C PHE A 146 19.09 0.97 -5.85
N VAL A 147 18.49 1.05 -7.05
CA VAL A 147 17.04 0.96 -7.23
C VAL A 147 16.70 -0.19 -8.16
N VAL A 148 15.85 -1.10 -7.70
CA VAL A 148 15.24 -2.13 -8.54
C VAL A 148 13.90 -1.61 -9.02
N ARG A 149 13.73 -1.51 -10.35
CA ARG A 149 12.50 -1.05 -11.01
C ARG A 149 11.85 -2.20 -11.75
N THR A 150 10.54 -2.31 -11.61
CA THR A 150 9.72 -3.23 -12.40
C THR A 150 8.51 -2.49 -12.92
N GLU A 151 8.35 -2.41 -14.23
CA GLU A 151 7.15 -1.87 -14.89
C GLU A 151 6.10 -2.96 -15.02
N GLN A 152 4.82 -2.61 -14.85
CA GLN A 152 3.68 -3.52 -14.93
C GLN A 152 3.88 -4.80 -14.09
N GLN A 153 4.42 -4.68 -12.87
CA GLN A 153 4.55 -5.81 -11.94
C GLN A 153 3.15 -6.38 -11.65
N PRO A 154 2.87 -7.64 -12.02
CA PRO A 154 1.59 -8.26 -11.69
C PRO A 154 1.47 -8.42 -10.17
N LEU A 155 0.33 -8.02 -9.62
CA LEU A 155 -0.03 -8.24 -8.22
C LEU A 155 -0.69 -9.61 -8.06
N GLN A 156 -0.65 -10.13 -6.85
CA GLN A 156 -1.14 -11.46 -6.52
C GLN A 156 -2.54 -11.38 -5.93
N TYR A 157 -3.38 -12.35 -6.23
CA TYR A 157 -4.78 -12.37 -5.79
C TYR A 157 -4.91 -12.84 -4.34
N VAL A 158 -5.68 -12.10 -3.54
CA VAL A 158 -6.21 -12.68 -2.29
C VAL A 158 -7.28 -13.69 -2.68
N TYR A 159 -7.10 -14.97 -2.28
CA TYR A 159 -7.91 -16.09 -2.76
C TYR A 159 -9.42 -15.81 -2.75
N TYR A 160 -10.07 -16.25 -3.84
CA TYR A 160 -11.46 -16.02 -4.29
C TYR A 160 -11.91 -14.55 -4.44
N THR A 161 -11.26 -13.57 -3.81
CA THR A 161 -11.77 -12.18 -3.80
C THR A 161 -11.74 -11.51 -5.17
N THR A 162 -10.88 -12.00 -6.07
CA THR A 162 -10.74 -11.45 -7.42
C THR A 162 -11.63 -12.13 -8.44
N GLN A 163 -12.42 -13.14 -8.07
CA GLN A 163 -13.43 -13.70 -8.97
C GLN A 163 -14.57 -12.70 -9.15
N THR A 164 -14.91 -12.40 -10.40
CA THR A 164 -16.07 -11.55 -10.74
C THR A 164 -17.35 -12.12 -10.14
N SER A 165 -17.57 -13.43 -10.23
CA SER A 165 -18.71 -14.12 -9.63
C SER A 165 -18.79 -13.93 -8.10
N TRP A 166 -17.66 -13.97 -7.41
CA TRP A 166 -17.60 -13.71 -5.97
C TRP A 166 -17.93 -12.25 -5.65
N VAL A 167 -17.36 -11.29 -6.40
CA VAL A 167 -17.64 -9.86 -6.22
C VAL A 167 -19.12 -9.57 -6.43
N LEU A 168 -19.72 -10.10 -7.50
CA LEU A 168 -21.14 -9.93 -7.80
C LEU A 168 -22.04 -10.58 -6.72
N TYR A 169 -21.66 -11.76 -6.22
CA TYR A 169 -22.33 -12.40 -5.09
C TYR A 169 -22.28 -11.52 -3.83
N GLN A 170 -21.11 -10.97 -3.49
CA GLN A 170 -20.95 -10.08 -2.33
C GLN A 170 -21.80 -8.82 -2.47
N GLN A 171 -21.80 -8.20 -3.65
CA GLN A 171 -22.62 -7.04 -3.97
C GLN A 171 -24.12 -7.32 -3.79
N ALA A 172 -24.56 -8.55 -4.08
CA ALA A 172 -25.95 -9.01 -3.88
C ALA A 172 -26.30 -9.28 -2.40
N GLN A 173 -25.40 -9.93 -1.65
CA GLN A 173 -25.62 -10.25 -0.23
C GLN A 173 -25.56 -9.02 0.67
N TYR A 174 -24.74 -8.03 0.31
CA TYR A 174 -24.46 -6.86 1.13
C TYR A 174 -24.82 -5.56 0.39
N PRO A 175 -26.11 -5.26 0.18
CA PRO A 175 -26.56 -4.16 -0.67
C PRO A 175 -26.19 -2.76 -0.16
N ASN A 176 -25.82 -2.64 1.13
CA ASN A 176 -25.43 -1.38 1.75
C ASN A 176 -23.91 -1.12 1.70
N TYR A 177 -23.15 -2.02 1.07
CA TYR A 177 -21.70 -1.95 0.99
C TYR A 177 -21.25 -2.15 -0.45
N ASP A 178 -20.17 -1.45 -0.79
CA ASP A 178 -19.45 -1.68 -2.04
C ASP A 178 -18.29 -2.63 -1.75
N THR A 179 -18.15 -3.64 -2.60
CA THR A 179 -17.13 -4.69 -2.50
C THR A 179 -16.38 -4.78 -3.81
N GLY A 180 -15.10 -5.14 -3.74
CA GLY A 180 -14.28 -5.37 -4.92
C GLY A 180 -13.12 -6.32 -4.64
N PRO A 181 -12.25 -6.51 -5.64
CA PRO A 181 -11.10 -7.41 -5.54
C PRO A 181 -10.05 -6.91 -4.54
N SER A 182 -9.28 -7.84 -3.98
CA SER A 182 -8.13 -7.54 -3.14
C SER A 182 -6.87 -8.20 -3.68
N PHE A 183 -5.77 -7.45 -3.66
CA PHE A 183 -4.47 -7.87 -4.17
C PHE A 183 -3.37 -7.59 -3.15
N TYR A 184 -2.25 -8.27 -3.33
CA TYR A 184 -1.05 -8.05 -2.53
C TYR A 184 0.22 -8.29 -3.34
N MET A 185 1.34 -7.87 -2.76
CA MET A 185 2.67 -8.12 -3.26
C MET A 185 3.56 -8.45 -2.07
N ASN A 186 4.19 -9.63 -2.10
CA ASN A 186 5.40 -9.91 -1.34
C ASN A 186 6.52 -10.09 -2.37
N PHE A 187 7.56 -9.26 -2.29
CA PHE A 187 8.52 -9.22 -3.38
C PHE A 187 9.48 -10.41 -3.37
N PRO A 188 10.01 -10.80 -4.55
CA PRO A 188 11.16 -11.71 -4.60
C PRO A 188 12.39 -11.08 -3.93
N ALA A 189 13.25 -11.96 -3.41
CA ALA A 189 14.53 -11.59 -2.83
C ALA A 189 15.42 -10.85 -3.85
N VAL A 190 16.18 -9.87 -3.36
CA VAL A 190 17.17 -9.10 -4.11
C VAL A 190 18.49 -9.27 -3.37
N GLU A 191 19.56 -9.59 -4.07
CA GLU A 191 20.87 -9.64 -3.44
C GLU A 191 21.36 -8.22 -3.11
N VAL A 192 21.73 -7.99 -1.85
CA VAL A 192 22.25 -6.72 -1.36
C VAL A 192 23.57 -6.99 -0.66
N ASN A 193 24.67 -6.63 -1.33
CA ASN A 193 26.01 -6.84 -0.82
C ASN A 193 26.47 -5.60 -0.04
N CYS A 194 26.71 -5.76 1.26
CA CYS A 194 27.17 -4.70 2.13
C CYS A 194 28.63 -4.90 2.55
N PRO A 195 29.40 -3.80 2.69
CA PRO A 195 30.72 -3.84 3.32
C PRO A 195 30.66 -4.43 4.73
N GLU A 196 31.80 -4.90 5.21
CA GLU A 196 31.92 -5.44 6.57
C GLU A 196 31.43 -4.44 7.63
N GLY A 197 30.65 -4.93 8.59
CA GLY A 197 30.05 -4.12 9.65
C GLY A 197 28.80 -3.33 9.25
N MET A 198 28.39 -3.35 7.97
CA MET A 198 27.14 -2.76 7.52
C MET A 198 26.03 -3.80 7.37
N THR A 199 24.77 -3.35 7.43
CA THR A 199 23.59 -4.22 7.35
C THR A 199 22.74 -3.91 6.12
N PRO A 200 22.38 -4.89 5.28
CA PRO A 200 21.45 -4.67 4.17
C PRO A 200 20.11 -4.08 4.60
N THR A 201 19.54 -3.21 3.77
CA THR A 201 18.25 -2.57 4.02
C THR A 201 17.51 -2.25 2.73
N GLN A 202 16.17 -2.25 2.80
CA GLN A 202 15.34 -1.56 1.84
C GLN A 202 15.00 -0.19 2.44
N TYR A 203 15.47 0.87 1.79
CA TYR A 203 15.28 2.25 2.26
C TYR A 203 13.89 2.80 1.93
N GLY A 204 13.29 2.36 0.82
CA GLY A 204 11.99 2.87 0.42
C GLY A 204 11.32 2.03 -0.65
N LEU A 205 9.99 2.18 -0.72
CA LEU A 205 9.16 1.63 -1.77
C LEU A 205 8.36 2.76 -2.43
N LYS A 206 8.40 2.83 -3.75
CA LYS A 206 7.52 3.68 -4.56
C LYS A 206 6.69 2.79 -5.48
N VAL A 207 5.38 2.98 -5.45
CA VAL A 207 4.43 2.33 -6.34
C VAL A 207 3.72 3.40 -7.17
N THR A 208 3.64 3.21 -8.48
CA THR A 208 3.01 4.15 -9.42
C THR A 208 2.20 3.38 -10.44
N ASN A 209 1.34 4.09 -11.18
CA ASN A 209 0.62 3.53 -12.33
C ASN A 209 -0.09 2.22 -11.98
N LEU A 210 -0.79 2.22 -10.84
CA LEU A 210 -1.56 1.08 -10.37
C LEU A 210 -2.80 0.96 -11.27
N LYS A 211 -3.00 -0.23 -11.82
CA LYS A 211 -4.09 -0.58 -12.71
C LYS A 211 -4.82 -1.80 -12.16
N VAL A 212 -6.14 -1.77 -12.22
CA VAL A 212 -7.02 -2.91 -11.98
C VAL A 212 -7.83 -3.10 -13.25
N THR A 213 -7.81 -4.30 -13.81
CA THR A 213 -8.47 -4.60 -15.08
C THR A 213 -9.35 -5.83 -14.95
N VAL A 214 -10.40 -5.88 -15.77
CA VAL A 214 -11.31 -7.01 -15.86
C VAL A 214 -11.84 -7.11 -17.28
N GLU A 215 -12.08 -8.33 -17.73
CA GLU A 215 -12.78 -8.65 -18.97
C GLU A 215 -14.05 -9.42 -18.57
N ASP A 216 -15.19 -8.73 -18.47
CA ASP A 216 -16.50 -9.32 -18.17
C ASP A 216 -17.57 -8.61 -19.00
N ASP A 217 -17.89 -9.18 -20.16
CA ASP A 217 -18.86 -8.66 -21.13
C ASP A 217 -20.26 -8.38 -20.57
N ASN A 218 -20.60 -8.86 -19.37
CA ASN A 218 -21.92 -8.68 -18.80
C ASN A 218 -21.99 -7.41 -17.93
N VAL A 219 -21.15 -7.34 -16.90
CA VAL A 219 -21.29 -6.31 -15.85
C VAL A 219 -20.22 -5.24 -15.94
N PHE A 220 -18.97 -5.63 -16.18
CA PHE A 220 -17.84 -4.72 -16.12
C PHE A 220 -17.30 -4.31 -17.50
N ASP A 221 -17.78 -4.95 -18.57
CA ASP A 221 -17.18 -4.86 -19.92
C ASP A 221 -15.66 -5.13 -19.85
N HIS A 222 -14.91 -4.55 -20.77
CA HIS A 222 -13.45 -4.49 -20.76
C HIS A 222 -13.00 -3.19 -20.09
N THR A 223 -12.98 -3.18 -18.76
CA THR A 223 -12.67 -1.97 -17.99
C THR A 223 -11.31 -2.05 -17.32
N THR A 224 -10.57 -0.94 -17.39
CA THR A 224 -9.38 -0.68 -16.57
C THR A 224 -9.58 0.56 -15.71
N TRP A 225 -9.42 0.42 -14.40
CA TRP A 225 -9.28 1.54 -13.47
C TRP A 225 -7.81 1.79 -13.19
N SER A 226 -7.35 3.02 -13.35
CA SER A 226 -5.94 3.38 -13.15
C SER A 226 -5.76 4.60 -12.27
N THR A 227 -4.74 4.57 -11.41
CA THR A 227 -4.28 5.73 -10.64
C THR A 227 -2.77 5.92 -10.81
N PRO A 228 -2.30 7.16 -11.07
CA PRO A 228 -0.89 7.41 -11.34
C PRO A 228 0.02 7.19 -10.11
N GLY A 229 -0.52 7.28 -8.90
CA GLY A 229 0.30 7.40 -7.68
C GLY A 229 1.07 8.73 -7.65
N PRO A 230 2.22 8.83 -6.94
CA PRO A 230 2.92 7.75 -6.27
C PRO A 230 2.35 7.39 -4.89
N PHE A 231 2.40 6.11 -4.57
CA PHE A 231 2.20 5.58 -3.23
C PHE A 231 3.57 5.23 -2.64
N TYR A 232 3.86 5.74 -1.45
CA TYR A 232 5.14 5.56 -0.78
C TYR A 232 5.00 4.62 0.41
N GLY A 233 6.03 3.80 0.60
CA GLY A 233 6.25 2.92 1.74
C GLY A 233 7.61 3.15 2.36
#